data_AF-A0A0J8VTQ9-F1
#
_entry.id   AF-A0A0J8VTQ9-F1
#
_cell.length_a   1.000
_cell.length_b   1.000
_cell.length_c   1.000
_cell.angle_alpha   90.00
_cell.angle_beta   90.00
_cell.angle_gamma   90.00
#
_symmetry.space_group_name_H-M   'P 1'
#
loop_
_entity.id
_entity.type
_entity.pdbx_description
1 polymer ?
#
loop_
_entity_poly.entity_id
_entity_poly.type
_entity_poly.pdbx_seq_one_letter_code
_entity_poly.pdbx_strand_id
1 'polypeptide(L)'
;MEKSRTRAWRLSQKQRNQSRDVHTALQRFRGEKQWKMLYLRSCKLARAAQLGMSYPRITNKQLAREGLEEYSLVNECPVYLQP
;
A
#
# COMPACT_ATOMS: atom_id res chain seq x y z
N MET A 1 -26.44 29.28 29.23
CA MET A 1 -26.69 28.16 28.29
C MET A 1 -25.40 27.37 28.15
N GLU A 2 -25.28 26.21 28.80
CA GLU A 2 -24.07 25.38 28.71
C GLU A 2 -23.91 24.85 27.28
N LYS A 3 -22.83 25.25 26.60
CA LYS A 3 -22.47 24.71 25.29
C LYS A 3 -21.69 23.43 25.52
N SER A 4 -22.40 22.34 25.85
CA SER A 4 -21.79 21.03 25.99
C SER A 4 -21.18 20.62 24.63
N ARG A 5 -19.85 20.72 24.53
CA ARG A 5 -19.08 20.31 23.34
C ARG A 5 -19.08 18.78 23.27
N THR A 6 -20.24 18.19 23.06
CA THR A 6 -20.42 16.73 22.97
C THR A 6 -19.78 16.18 21.70
N ARG A 7 -19.65 14.85 21.63
CA ARG A 7 -19.14 14.15 20.44
C ARG A 7 -19.95 14.49 19.19
N ALA A 8 -21.28 14.55 19.32
CA ALA A 8 -22.19 14.94 18.24
C ALA A 8 -21.91 16.35 17.73
N TRP A 9 -21.69 17.30 18.65
CA TRP A 9 -21.34 18.68 18.28
C TRP A 9 -20.01 18.75 17.51
N ARG A 10 -18.98 18.00 17.95
CA ARG A 10 -17.68 17.94 17.25
C ARG A 10 -17.81 17.35 15.85
N LEU A 11 -18.60 16.29 15.67
CA LEU A 11 -18.84 15.69 14.36
C LEU A 11 -19.56 16.66 13.42
N SER A 12 -20.58 17.37 13.92
CA SER A 12 -21.29 18.42 13.16
C SER A 12 -20.38 19.58 12.77
N GLN A 13 -19.48 20.03 13.66
CA GLN A 13 -18.49 21.06 13.31
C GLN A 13 -17.51 20.56 12.25
N LYS A 14 -17.02 19.31 12.39
CA LYS A 14 -16.08 18.70 11.43
C LYS A 14 -16.69 18.62 10.04
N GLN A 15 -17.95 18.18 9.94
CA GLN A 15 -18.67 18.13 8.66
C GLN A 15 -18.84 19.52 8.04
N ARG A 16 -19.21 20.52 8.84
CA ARG A 16 -19.34 21.91 8.36
C ARG A 16 -18.04 22.53 7.89
N ASN A 17 -16.93 22.22 8.56
CA ASN A 17 -15.61 22.74 8.21
C ASN A 17 -14.90 21.91 7.12
N GLN A 18 -15.48 20.78 6.70
CA GLN A 18 -14.87 19.86 5.74
C GLN A 18 -14.56 20.54 4.40
N SER A 19 -15.40 21.47 3.93
CA SER A 19 -15.16 22.21 2.68
C SER A 19 -13.97 23.17 2.76
N ARG A 20 -13.64 23.69 3.95
CA ARG A 20 -12.50 24.60 4.15
C ARG A 20 -11.16 23.88 3.94
N ASP A 21 -11.05 22.63 4.37
CA ASP A 21 -9.82 21.82 4.23
C ASP A 21 -9.70 21.20 2.82
N VAL A 22 -10.81 21.06 2.11
CA VAL A 22 -10.84 20.54 0.72
C VAL A 22 -10.14 21.50 -0.25
N HIS A 23 -10.13 22.81 0.02
CA HIS A 23 -9.48 23.78 -0.85
C HIS A 23 -7.96 23.88 -0.69
N THR A 24 -7.37 23.33 0.38
CA THR A 24 -5.91 23.15 0.49
C THR A 24 -5.40 22.07 -0.47
N ALA A 25 -6.26 21.13 -0.88
CA ALA A 25 -5.91 20.03 -1.78
C ALA A 25 -5.83 20.44 -3.26
N LEU A 26 -6.18 21.68 -3.62
CA LEU A 26 -5.97 22.24 -4.96
C LEU A 26 -4.61 22.92 -5.09
N GLN A 27 -3.55 22.33 -4.53
CA GLN A 27 -2.19 22.54 -5.04
C GLN A 27 -2.16 22.04 -6.49
N ARG A 28 -2.60 22.92 -7.41
CA ARG A 28 -2.65 22.75 -8.86
C ARG A 28 -1.28 22.44 -9.48
N PHE A 29 -0.22 22.58 -8.71
CA PHE A 29 1.14 22.25 -9.09
C PHE A 29 1.69 21.25 -8.06
N ARG A 30 1.76 19.96 -8.44
CA ARG A 30 2.62 19.05 -7.67
C ARG A 30 4.04 19.57 -7.84
N GLY A 31 4.73 19.90 -6.74
CA GLY A 31 6.13 20.34 -6.80
C GLY A 31 6.99 19.38 -7.61
N GLU A 32 8.06 19.90 -8.22
CA GLU A 32 8.93 19.12 -9.10
C GLU A 32 9.30 17.77 -8.48
N LYS A 33 9.03 16.71 -9.24
CA LYS A 33 9.31 15.34 -8.83
C LYS A 33 10.79 15.25 -8.45
N GLN A 34 11.06 14.90 -7.19
CA GLN A 34 12.42 14.73 -6.70
C GLN A 34 13.03 13.47 -7.34
N TRP A 35 13.68 13.63 -8.50
CA TRP A 35 14.27 12.52 -9.26
C TRP A 35 15.36 11.77 -8.47
N LYS A 36 16.03 12.44 -7.52
CA LYS A 36 16.95 11.80 -6.55
C LYS A 36 16.28 10.83 -5.56
N MET A 37 14.97 10.97 -5.34
CA MET A 37 14.17 10.08 -4.48
C MET A 37 13.57 8.90 -5.25
N LEU A 38 13.71 8.89 -6.58
CA LEU A 38 13.50 7.69 -7.39
C LEU A 38 14.71 6.80 -7.12
N TYR A 39 14.62 5.97 -6.09
CA TYR A 39 15.53 4.84 -5.95
C TYR A 39 15.43 4.03 -7.24
N LEU A 40 16.40 4.25 -8.12
CA LEU A 40 16.59 3.45 -9.31
C LEU A 40 16.67 1.99 -8.87
N ARG A 41 16.20 1.09 -9.73
CA ARG A 41 16.24 -0.33 -9.46
C ARG A 41 17.66 -0.78 -9.05
N SER A 42 18.70 -0.15 -9.60
CA SER A 42 20.10 -0.34 -9.22
C SER A 42 20.39 -0.02 -7.75
N CYS A 43 19.92 1.12 -7.22
CA CYS A 43 20.12 1.48 -5.81
C CYS A 43 19.41 0.50 -4.87
N LYS A 44 18.22 0.03 -5.24
CA LYS A 44 17.48 -0.97 -4.45
C LYS A 44 18.19 -2.32 -4.44
N LEU A 45 18.74 -2.72 -5.59
CA LEU A 45 19.54 -3.94 -5.71
C LEU A 45 20.82 -3.86 -4.87
N ALA A 46 21.54 -2.74 -4.95
CA ALA A 46 22.75 -2.51 -4.16
C ALA A 46 22.46 -2.58 -2.64
N ARG A 47 21.36 -1.97 -2.19
CA ARG A 47 20.95 -2.02 -0.79
C ARG A 47 20.53 -3.41 -0.33
N ALA A 48 19.82 -4.16 -1.17
CA ALA A 48 19.44 -5.54 -0.87
C ALA A 48 20.69 -6.42 -0.72
N ALA A 49 21.67 -6.26 -1.61
CA ALA A 49 22.96 -6.94 -1.53
C ALA A 49 23.72 -6.60 -0.23
N GLN A 50 23.75 -5.33 0.18
CA GLN A 50 24.35 -4.91 1.47
C GLN A 50 23.68 -5.57 2.67
N LEU A 51 22.36 -5.78 2.61
CA LEU A 51 21.58 -6.40 3.68
C LEU A 51 21.58 -7.94 3.61
N GLY A 52 22.28 -8.54 2.64
CA GLY A 52 22.34 -9.99 2.48
C GLY A 52 21.03 -10.63 2.00
N MET A 53 20.13 -9.85 1.41
CA MET A 53 18.84 -10.33 0.90
C MET A 53 18.68 -10.06 -0.60
N SER A 54 17.90 -10.89 -1.29
CA SER A 54 17.60 -10.67 -2.70
C SER A 54 16.44 -9.68 -2.86
N TYR A 55 16.66 -8.63 -3.66
CA TYR A 55 15.55 -7.77 -4.07
C TYR A 55 14.60 -8.55 -5.01
N PRO A 56 13.27 -8.37 -4.90
CA PRO A 56 12.30 -9.10 -5.73
C PRO A 56 12.58 -8.92 -7.22
N ARG A 57 12.86 -10.04 -7.89
CA ARG A 57 12.95 -10.13 -9.37
C ARG A 57 11.61 -10.50 -10.00
N ILE A 58 10.77 -11.14 -9.20
CA ILE A 58 9.48 -11.68 -9.58
C ILE A 58 8.43 -10.60 -9.35
N THR A 59 7.52 -10.42 -10.30
CA THR A 59 6.40 -9.49 -10.15
C THR A 59 5.32 -10.12 -9.27
N ASN A 60 4.52 -9.29 -8.58
CA ASN A 60 3.38 -9.80 -7.78
C ASN A 60 2.40 -10.64 -8.62
N LYS A 61 2.28 -10.35 -9.92
CA LYS A 61 1.45 -11.13 -10.85
C LYS A 61 1.99 -12.56 -11.05
N GLN A 62 3.30 -12.70 -11.17
CA GLN A 62 3.95 -14.01 -11.30
C GLN A 62 3.81 -14.82 -10.00
N LEU A 63 4.05 -14.20 -8.85
CA LEU A 63 3.83 -14.84 -7.53
C LEU A 63 2.38 -15.28 -7.33
N ALA A 64 1.42 -14.44 -7.71
CA ALA A 64 0.00 -14.78 -7.62
C ALA A 64 -0.37 -15.96 -8.55
N ARG A 65 0.26 -16.06 -9.72
CA ARG A 65 0.07 -17.18 -10.64
C ARG A 65 0.68 -18.46 -10.11
N GLU A 66 1.91 -18.40 -9.59
CA GLU A 66 2.59 -19.54 -8.95
C GLU A 66 1.76 -20.05 -7.76
N GLY A 67 1.28 -19.17 -6.88
CA GLY A 67 0.42 -19.57 -5.76
C GLY A 67 -0.92 -20.18 -6.19
N LEU A 68 -1.49 -19.75 -7.31
CA LEU A 68 -2.68 -20.37 -7.89
C LEU A 68 -2.36 -21.79 -8.43
N GLU A 69 -1.23 -21.94 -9.12
CA GLU A 69 -0.76 -23.22 -9.66
C GLU A 69 -0.47 -24.22 -8.50
N GLU A 70 0.21 -23.78 -7.44
CA GLU A 70 0.43 -24.56 -6.22
C GLU A 70 -0.89 -24.99 -5.56
N TYR A 71 -1.85 -24.08 -5.41
CA TYR A 71 -3.16 -24.38 -4.85
C TYR A 71 -3.92 -25.42 -5.70
N SER A 72 -3.92 -25.26 -7.02
CA SER A 72 -4.55 -26.23 -7.93
C SER A 72 -3.90 -27.61 -7.82
N LEU A 73 -2.57 -27.71 -7.80
CA LEU A 73 -1.86 -28.98 -7.66
C LEU A 73 -2.15 -29.68 -6.32
N VAL A 74 -2.26 -28.93 -5.23
CA VAL A 74 -2.61 -29.49 -3.91
C VAL A 74 -4.04 -30.01 -3.87
N ASN A 75 -4.97 -29.37 -4.58
CA ASN A 75 -6.36 -29.81 -4.67
C ASN A 75 -6.56 -30.97 -5.67
N GLU A 76 -5.65 -31.15 -6.63
CA GLU A 76 -5.67 -32.28 -7.56
C GLU A 76 -4.88 -33.49 -7.06
N CYS A 77 -4.06 -33.36 -6.01
CA CYS A 77 -3.51 -34.49 -5.28
C CYS A 77 -4.65 -35.27 -4.61
N PRO A 78 -4.94 -36.50 -5.04
CA PRO A 78 -5.99 -37.30 -4.41
C PRO A 78 -5.62 -37.55 -2.95
N VAL A 79 -6.58 -37.36 -2.06
CA VAL A 79 -6.48 -37.56 -0.59
C VAL A 79 -5.90 -38.93 -0.20
N TYR A 80 -5.83 -39.89 -1.13
CA TYR A 80 -5.39 -41.27 -0.93
C TYR A 80 -3.87 -41.51 -0.98
N LEU A 81 -3.04 -40.46 -1.16
CA LEU A 81 -1.56 -40.58 -1.23
C LEU A 81 -0.81 -39.87 -0.08
N GLN A 82 -1.50 -39.48 0.99
CA GLN A 82 -0.84 -38.99 2.21
C GLN A 82 -0.46 -40.20 3.11
N PRO A 83 0.81 -40.32 3.55
CA PRO A 83 1.27 -41.43 4.39
C PRO A 83 0.66 -41.43 5.81
#